data_AF-A0A925PWU9-F1
#
_entry.id   AF-A0A925PWU9-F1
#
_cell.length_a   1.000
_cell.length_b   1.000
_cell.length_c   1.000
_cell.angle_alpha   90.00
_cell.angle_beta   90.00
_cell.angle_gamma   90.00
#
_symmetry.space_group_name_H-M   'P 1'
#
loop_
_entity.id
_entity.type
_entity.pdbx_description
1 polymer ?
#
loop_
_entity_poly.entity_id
_entity_poly.type
_entity_poly.pdbx_seq_one_letter_code
_entity_poly.pdbx_strand_id
1 'polypeptide(L)'
;MLRASLVLLPFLSPAHAELPLILEADAGREGAPRLSIPAPEGTYEITVRMKGNAGSPASVLAEQRRLMVEGIRFRGSKPVERSFIVNVRRPGLGQLPANASGGTSVRLKPREVGAANWDDSLSLEITGDALMMWARAVPVVLPTLYLAGDSTVTDQPIAPNASWGQMLPRFFGAKLAVANHAESGETLKSFVTEQRLDKLLSTLRAGDWVMIQFAHNDQKAQWPQTYADAATTYRAWLRAYIAEVRRRGATPILVTSPDRRNFDAAGRIESTLGDYPEAMRVVAREEG
;
A
#
# COMPACT_ATOMS: atom_id res chain seq x y z
N MET A 1 22.36 -18.06 -6.62
CA MET A 1 21.34 -18.80 -7.37
C MET A 1 20.10 -18.83 -6.50
N LEU A 2 19.04 -18.10 -6.85
CA LEU A 2 17.73 -18.30 -6.22
C LEU A 2 17.32 -19.75 -6.53
N ARG A 3 17.22 -20.61 -5.52
CA ARG A 3 16.42 -21.84 -5.63
C ARG A 3 15.02 -21.46 -5.18
N ALA A 4 14.17 -21.07 -6.13
CA ALA A 4 12.73 -21.16 -5.91
C ALA A 4 12.39 -22.65 -5.99
N SER A 5 12.21 -23.31 -4.84
CA SER A 5 11.76 -24.69 -4.81
C SER A 5 10.24 -24.69 -4.76
N LEU A 6 9.61 -25.09 -5.87
CA LEU A 6 8.20 -25.47 -5.87
C LEU A 6 8.08 -26.76 -5.06
N VAL A 7 7.68 -26.66 -3.80
CA VAL A 7 7.47 -27.83 -2.95
C VAL A 7 6.11 -28.44 -3.28
N LEU A 8 6.10 -29.41 -4.21
CA LEU A 8 4.99 -30.32 -4.42
C LEU A 8 4.99 -31.37 -3.29
N LEU A 9 4.11 -31.21 -2.30
CA LEU A 9 3.90 -32.24 -1.28
C LEU A 9 3.18 -33.45 -1.91
N PRO A 10 3.62 -34.71 -1.66
CA PRO A 10 2.95 -35.87 -2.20
C PRO A 10 1.77 -36.27 -1.29
N PHE A 11 0.69 -36.71 -1.94
CA PHE A 11 -0.53 -37.32 -1.40
C PHE A 11 -1.63 -36.39 -0.87
N LEU A 12 -2.64 -36.16 -1.72
CA LEU A 12 -4.07 -36.27 -1.44
C LEU A 12 -4.85 -36.41 -2.78
N SER A 13 -5.94 -37.21 -2.75
CA SER A 13 -6.80 -37.68 -3.86
C SER A 13 -7.52 -36.55 -4.65
N PRO A 14 -8.07 -36.79 -5.87
CA PRO A 14 -8.39 -35.74 -6.83
C PRO A 14 -9.78 -35.14 -6.57
N ALA A 15 -9.78 -33.91 -6.05
CA ALA A 15 -10.88 -32.96 -6.20
C ALA A 15 -10.31 -31.53 -6.10
N HIS A 16 -9.73 -31.04 -7.21
CA HIS A 16 -9.43 -29.64 -7.53
C HIS A 16 -9.16 -28.68 -6.35
N ALA A 17 -8.21 -29.01 -5.48
CA ALA A 17 -7.58 -28.04 -4.59
C ALA A 17 -6.21 -27.72 -5.20
N GLU A 18 -6.11 -26.58 -5.89
CA GLU A 18 -4.80 -26.03 -6.24
C GLU A 18 -4.02 -25.86 -4.93
N LEU A 19 -2.90 -26.60 -4.80
CA LEU A 19 -2.01 -26.45 -3.65
C LEU A 19 -1.54 -24.98 -3.58
N PRO A 20 -1.51 -24.35 -2.39
CA PRO A 20 -1.05 -22.97 -2.29
C PRO A 20 0.38 -22.89 -2.84
N LEU A 21 0.63 -21.95 -3.74
CA LEU A 21 1.96 -21.63 -4.24
C LEU A 21 2.80 -21.13 -3.04
N ILE A 22 3.52 -22.05 -2.40
CA ILE A 22 4.47 -21.71 -1.35
C ILE A 22 5.74 -21.25 -2.05
N LEU A 23 6.04 -19.95 -1.92
CA LEU A 23 7.26 -19.39 -2.45
C LEU A 23 8.29 -19.35 -1.34
N GLU A 24 9.35 -20.15 -1.49
CA GLU A 24 10.53 -20.10 -0.62
C GLU A 24 11.71 -19.52 -1.40
N ALA A 25 12.39 -18.57 -0.79
CA ALA A 25 13.65 -18.08 -1.32
C ALA A 25 14.69 -17.89 -0.22
N ASP A 26 15.88 -18.43 -0.48
CA ASP A 26 17.08 -18.23 0.30
C ASP A 26 17.75 -16.92 -0.14
N ALA A 27 18.14 -16.07 0.80
CA ALA A 27 18.87 -14.86 0.49
C ALA A 27 20.32 -15.25 0.16
N GLY A 28 20.52 -15.73 -1.08
CA GLY A 28 21.83 -16.14 -1.54
C GLY A 28 22.87 -15.02 -1.42
N ARG A 29 23.91 -15.32 -0.63
CA ARG A 29 25.06 -14.48 -0.21
C ARG A 29 24.79 -13.57 1.00
N GLU A 30 25.72 -13.62 1.95
CA GLU A 30 25.90 -12.56 2.96
C GLU A 30 25.87 -11.19 2.26
N GLY A 31 24.92 -10.34 2.65
CA GLY A 31 24.86 -8.95 2.18
C GLY A 31 23.82 -8.59 1.12
N ALA A 32 22.85 -9.46 0.76
CA ALA A 32 21.69 -9.01 -0.03
C ALA A 32 20.56 -8.54 0.90
N PRO A 33 20.35 -7.21 1.09
CA PRO A 33 19.28 -6.72 1.97
C PRO A 33 17.88 -6.94 1.38
N ARG A 34 17.78 -7.30 0.09
CA ARG A 34 16.52 -7.41 -0.64
C ARG A 34 16.32 -8.80 -1.24
N LEU A 35 15.09 -9.29 -1.14
CA LEU A 35 14.60 -10.50 -1.75
C LEU A 35 13.41 -10.15 -2.65
N SER A 36 13.36 -10.73 -3.85
CA SER A 36 12.24 -10.57 -4.78
C SER A 36 11.81 -11.93 -5.28
N ILE A 37 10.51 -12.19 -5.21
CA ILE A 37 9.91 -13.49 -5.46
C ILE A 37 8.79 -13.29 -6.50
N PRO A 38 8.82 -13.94 -7.67
CA PRO A 38 7.72 -13.89 -8.61
C PRO A 38 6.41 -14.30 -7.93
N ALA A 39 5.43 -13.42 -7.92
CA ALA A 39 4.18 -13.62 -7.22
C ALA A 39 3.03 -12.99 -8.02
N PRO A 40 1.97 -13.73 -8.33
CA PRO A 40 0.75 -13.15 -8.87
C PRO A 40 0.19 -12.07 -7.94
N GLU A 41 -0.53 -11.11 -8.51
CA GLU A 41 -1.33 -10.15 -7.75
C GLU A 41 -2.23 -10.87 -6.74
N GLY A 42 -2.21 -10.40 -5.49
CA GLY A 42 -2.90 -11.06 -4.40
C GLY A 42 -2.40 -10.64 -3.04
N THR A 43 -2.90 -11.32 -2.02
CA THR A 43 -2.52 -11.09 -0.62
C THR A 43 -1.83 -12.33 -0.09
N TYR A 44 -0.71 -12.13 0.60
CA TYR A 44 0.13 -13.20 1.10
C TYR A 44 0.45 -13.00 2.57
N GLU A 45 0.33 -14.06 3.36
CA GLU A 45 0.99 -14.14 4.65
C GLU A 45 2.46 -14.49 4.41
N ILE A 46 3.34 -13.64 4.92
CA ILE A 46 4.79 -13.79 4.82
C ILE A 46 5.31 -14.21 6.17
N THR A 47 6.01 -15.34 6.23
CA THR A 47 6.87 -15.68 7.36
C THR A 47 8.31 -15.45 6.94
N VAL A 48 9.06 -14.66 7.70
CA VAL A 48 10.48 -14.39 7.44
C VAL A 48 11.31 -14.82 8.63
N ARG A 49 12.37 -15.59 8.39
CA ARG A 49 13.39 -15.95 9.38
C ARG A 49 14.64 -15.15 9.14
N MET A 50 15.15 -14.52 10.20
CA MET A 50 16.25 -13.58 10.12
C MET A 50 17.25 -13.83 11.23
N LYS A 51 18.51 -13.44 11.02
CA LYS A 51 19.54 -13.35 12.07
C LYS A 51 20.21 -11.99 11.98
N GLY A 52 20.76 -11.49 13.08
CA GLY A 52 21.46 -10.21 13.07
C GLY A 52 22.30 -10.06 14.32
N ASN A 53 23.13 -9.01 14.34
CA ASN A 53 24.05 -8.77 15.44
C ASN A 53 23.31 -8.20 16.66
N ALA A 54 23.76 -8.58 17.85
CA ALA A 54 23.16 -8.10 19.09
C ALA A 54 23.31 -6.58 19.21
N GLY A 55 22.23 -5.88 19.55
CA GLY A 55 22.23 -4.44 19.79
C GLY A 55 21.92 -3.55 18.57
N SER A 56 22.01 -4.06 17.34
CA SER A 56 21.65 -3.32 16.13
C SER A 56 20.16 -3.52 15.79
N PRO A 57 19.33 -2.46 15.75
CA PRO A 57 17.94 -2.59 15.36
C PRO A 57 17.83 -2.88 13.86
N ALA A 58 16.93 -3.79 13.50
CA ALA A 58 16.55 -4.06 12.13
C ALA A 58 15.04 -3.92 11.93
N SER A 59 14.63 -3.64 10.71
CA SER A 59 13.22 -3.59 10.31
C SER A 59 13.04 -4.40 9.04
N VAL A 60 11.82 -4.90 8.83
CA VAL A 60 11.44 -5.55 7.58
C VAL A 60 10.53 -4.63 6.80
N LEU A 61 10.90 -4.38 5.56
CA LEU A 61 10.11 -3.63 4.59
C LEU A 61 9.58 -4.57 3.50
N ALA A 62 8.49 -4.19 2.85
CA ALA A 62 7.96 -4.88 1.69
C ALA A 62 7.67 -3.91 0.53
N GLU A 63 7.68 -4.44 -0.68
CA GLU A 63 7.44 -3.72 -1.93
C GLU A 63 8.33 -2.47 -2.06
N GLN A 64 7.72 -1.29 -2.18
CA GLN A 64 8.38 0.01 -2.22
C GLN A 64 8.55 0.60 -0.80
N ARG A 65 9.24 -0.13 0.09
CA ARG A 65 9.58 0.31 1.45
C ARG A 65 8.41 0.43 2.45
N ARG A 66 7.32 -0.32 2.28
CA ARG A 66 6.25 -0.40 3.32
C ARG A 66 6.80 -1.05 4.58
N LEU A 67 6.63 -0.40 5.73
CA LEU A 67 7.15 -0.91 7.00
C LEU A 67 6.24 -2.03 7.53
N MET A 68 6.79 -3.25 7.59
CA MET A 68 6.06 -4.44 8.02
C MET A 68 6.38 -4.81 9.46
N VAL A 69 7.66 -4.76 9.83
CA VAL A 69 8.13 -5.03 11.20
C VAL A 69 9.14 -3.96 11.57
N GLU A 70 8.93 -3.30 12.71
CA GLU A 70 9.86 -2.29 13.24
C GLU A 70 10.72 -2.87 14.36
N GLY A 71 12.00 -2.48 14.38
CA GLY A 71 12.79 -2.44 15.62
C GLY A 71 13.10 -3.82 16.21
N ILE A 72 13.32 -4.81 15.33
CA ILE A 72 13.78 -6.14 15.68
C ILE A 72 15.11 -6.02 16.42
N ARG A 73 15.16 -6.58 17.63
CA ARG A 73 16.38 -6.68 18.45
C ARG A 73 16.83 -8.13 18.51
N PHE A 74 18.00 -8.42 17.96
CA PHE A 74 18.60 -9.74 18.01
C PHE A 74 19.30 -9.97 19.36
N ARG A 75 19.23 -11.21 19.87
CA ARG A 75 19.90 -11.63 21.11
C ARG A 75 20.87 -12.77 20.80
N GLY A 76 22.10 -12.41 20.43
CA GLY A 76 23.13 -13.35 20.00
C GLY A 76 22.83 -13.98 18.64
N SER A 77 23.32 -15.21 18.40
CA SER A 77 23.23 -15.90 17.11
C SER A 77 21.88 -16.58 16.81
N LYS A 78 20.89 -16.49 17.72
CA LYS A 78 19.59 -17.16 17.56
C LYS A 78 18.75 -16.44 16.49
N PRO A 79 18.30 -17.15 15.43
CA PRO A 79 17.40 -16.57 14.45
C PRO A 79 16.04 -16.19 15.06
N VAL A 80 15.42 -15.17 14.48
CA VAL A 80 14.09 -14.65 14.86
C VAL A 80 13.16 -14.80 13.67
N GLU A 81 11.93 -15.23 13.93
CA GLU A 81 10.86 -15.30 12.94
C GLU A 81 9.79 -14.24 13.17
N ARG A 82 9.24 -13.71 12.08
CA ARG A 82 8.12 -12.77 12.10
C ARG A 82 7.16 -13.09 10.96
N SER A 83 5.87 -12.87 11.23
CA SER A 83 4.81 -12.99 10.23
C SER A 83 4.07 -11.66 10.04
N PHE A 84 3.72 -11.34 8.81
CA PHE A 84 2.96 -10.16 8.42
C PHE A 84 2.28 -10.36 7.06
N ILE A 85 1.35 -9.47 6.69
CA ILE A 85 0.60 -9.55 5.43
C ILE A 85 1.17 -8.59 4.40
N VAL A 86 1.43 -9.08 3.18
CA VAL A 86 1.80 -8.25 2.02
C VAL A 86 0.73 -8.36 0.95
N ASN A 87 0.24 -7.21 0.49
CA ASN A 87 -0.61 -7.10 -0.68
C ASN A 87 0.27 -6.76 -1.90
N VAL A 88 0.34 -7.67 -2.88
CA VAL A 88 1.08 -7.51 -4.14
C VAL A 88 0.10 -7.05 -5.20
N ARG A 89 0.46 -6.03 -5.97
CA ARG A 89 -0.38 -5.47 -7.03
C ARG A 89 0.44 -5.17 -8.29
N ARG A 90 -0.25 -5.20 -9.43
CA ARG A 90 0.29 -4.86 -10.74
C ARG A 90 -0.59 -3.82 -11.43
N PRO A 91 -0.08 -3.06 -12.41
CA PRO A 91 -0.82 -1.94 -12.98
C PRO A 91 -2.00 -2.39 -13.86
N GLY A 92 -1.95 -3.59 -14.45
CA GLY A 92 -3.04 -4.13 -15.27
C GLY A 92 -4.35 -4.27 -14.50
N LEU A 93 -5.45 -3.85 -15.12
CA LEU A 93 -6.78 -3.79 -14.49
C LEU A 93 -7.58 -5.11 -14.58
N GLY A 94 -7.09 -6.11 -15.31
CA GLY A 94 -7.78 -7.38 -15.48
C GLY A 94 -9.21 -7.17 -16.00
N GLN A 95 -10.20 -7.70 -15.27
CA GLN A 95 -11.61 -7.39 -15.52
C GLN A 95 -11.96 -6.02 -14.95
N LEU A 96 -12.32 -5.11 -15.84
CA LEU A 96 -12.75 -3.76 -15.47
C LEU A 96 -14.13 -3.78 -14.81
N PRO A 97 -14.38 -2.91 -13.82
CA PRO A 97 -15.74 -2.65 -13.38
C PRO A 97 -16.57 -2.07 -14.52
N ALA A 98 -17.88 -2.30 -14.50
CA ALA A 98 -18.80 -1.91 -15.59
C ALA A 98 -18.77 -0.41 -15.95
N ASN A 99 -18.34 0.44 -15.01
CA ASN A 99 -18.24 1.89 -15.16
C ASN A 99 -16.79 2.38 -15.21
N ALA A 100 -15.82 1.50 -15.45
CA ALA A 100 -14.42 1.90 -15.60
C ALA A 100 -14.28 2.96 -16.70
N SER A 101 -13.30 3.84 -16.52
CA SER A 101 -13.08 4.97 -17.44
C SER A 101 -12.43 4.58 -18.79
N GLY A 102 -12.37 3.28 -19.09
CA GLY A 102 -11.99 2.72 -20.39
C GLY A 102 -10.51 2.35 -20.54
N GLY A 103 -9.66 2.58 -19.53
CA GLY A 103 -8.27 2.14 -19.53
C GLY A 103 -8.11 0.66 -19.23
N THR A 104 -6.99 0.05 -19.62
CA THR A 104 -6.66 -1.37 -19.32
C THR A 104 -5.59 -1.53 -18.23
N SER A 105 -4.99 -0.41 -17.81
CA SER A 105 -3.89 -0.37 -16.84
C SER A 105 -3.84 0.97 -16.12
N VAL A 106 -3.35 0.99 -14.88
CA VAL A 106 -2.90 2.21 -14.20
C VAL A 106 -1.87 2.91 -15.06
N ARG A 107 -2.04 4.24 -15.23
CA ARG A 107 -1.09 5.10 -15.93
C ARG A 107 0.03 5.49 -14.96
N LEU A 108 1.03 4.62 -14.85
CA LEU A 108 2.19 4.87 -14.01
C LEU A 108 2.93 6.14 -14.45
N LYS A 109 3.33 6.95 -13.49
CA LYS A 109 4.21 8.10 -13.72
C LYS A 109 5.61 7.59 -14.05
N PRO A 110 6.45 8.37 -14.74
CA PRO A 110 7.80 7.95 -15.11
C PRO A 110 8.65 7.42 -13.93
N ARG A 111 8.47 7.98 -12.73
CA ARG A 111 9.17 7.56 -11.50
C ARG A 111 8.67 6.25 -10.89
N GLU A 112 7.50 5.76 -11.29
CA GLU A 112 6.92 4.50 -10.83
C GLU A 112 7.31 3.33 -11.75
N VAL A 113 7.85 3.59 -12.94
CA VAL A 113 8.25 2.52 -13.86
C VAL A 113 9.43 1.75 -13.25
N GLY A 114 9.24 0.44 -13.04
CA GLY A 114 10.21 -0.42 -12.35
C GLY A 114 10.14 -0.37 -10.83
N ALA A 115 9.13 0.32 -10.26
CA ALA A 115 8.88 0.29 -8.83
C ALA A 115 8.39 -1.10 -8.37
N ALA A 116 8.88 -1.54 -7.22
CA ALA A 116 8.56 -2.85 -6.64
C ALA A 116 7.16 -2.93 -6.00
N ASN A 117 6.27 -1.98 -6.29
CA ASN A 117 4.87 -1.99 -5.85
C ASN A 117 3.91 -1.92 -7.04
N TRP A 118 4.42 -2.13 -8.26
CA TRP A 118 3.71 -2.18 -9.53
C TRP A 118 4.32 -3.21 -10.51
N ASP A 119 4.94 -4.26 -10.00
CA ASP A 119 5.55 -5.35 -10.77
C ASP A 119 4.88 -6.71 -10.47
N ASP A 120 5.39 -7.79 -11.09
CA ASP A 120 4.87 -9.16 -10.92
C ASP A 120 5.65 -9.92 -9.83
N SER A 121 6.07 -9.23 -8.77
CA SER A 121 6.92 -9.80 -7.72
C SER A 121 6.57 -9.29 -6.34
N LEU A 122 6.65 -10.18 -5.36
CA LEU A 122 6.68 -9.83 -3.96
C LEU A 122 8.11 -9.46 -3.58
N SER A 123 8.31 -8.25 -3.07
CA SER A 123 9.63 -7.77 -2.69
C SER A 123 9.71 -7.57 -1.17
N LEU A 124 10.80 -8.04 -0.56
CA LEU A 124 11.11 -7.86 0.86
C LEU A 124 12.48 -7.22 1.02
N GLU A 125 12.66 -6.40 2.03
CA GLU A 125 13.94 -5.82 2.41
C GLU A 125 14.14 -5.89 3.93
N ILE A 126 15.35 -6.18 4.38
CA ILE A 126 15.74 -6.06 5.80
C ILE A 126 16.75 -4.92 5.96
N THR A 127 16.49 -4.03 6.92
CA THR A 127 17.37 -2.90 7.22
C THR A 127 18.37 -3.24 8.32
N GLY A 128 19.44 -2.45 8.43
CA GLY A 128 20.43 -2.59 9.49
C GLY A 128 21.37 -3.77 9.28
N ASP A 129 22.11 -4.13 10.32
CA ASP A 129 23.07 -5.24 10.30
C ASP A 129 22.38 -6.58 10.61
N ALA A 130 21.54 -6.99 9.67
CA ALA A 130 20.74 -8.21 9.75
C ALA A 130 20.61 -8.88 8.39
N LEU A 131 20.44 -10.20 8.42
CA LEU A 131 20.29 -11.05 7.25
C LEU A 131 18.95 -11.78 7.30
N MET A 132 18.24 -11.71 6.18
CA MET A 132 17.12 -12.60 5.90
C MET A 132 17.66 -13.99 5.55
N MET A 133 17.32 -15.02 6.31
CA MET A 133 17.75 -16.39 6.03
C MET A 133 16.85 -17.03 4.99
N TRP A 134 15.54 -16.94 5.22
CA TRP A 134 14.53 -17.38 4.26
C TRP A 134 13.25 -16.56 4.46
N ALA A 135 12.46 -16.50 3.40
CA ALA A 135 11.07 -16.06 3.47
C ALA A 135 10.17 -17.13 2.85
N ARG A 136 8.98 -17.28 3.42
CA ARG A 136 7.91 -18.13 2.93
C ARG A 136 6.69 -17.27 2.68
N ALA A 137 6.16 -17.27 1.47
CA ALA A 137 4.91 -16.61 1.12
C ALA A 137 3.80 -17.62 0.90
N VAL A 138 2.66 -17.42 1.57
CA VAL A 138 1.46 -18.26 1.43
C VAL A 138 0.28 -17.36 1.02
N PRO A 139 -0.41 -17.63 -0.09
CA PRO A 139 -1.61 -16.89 -0.47
C PRO A 139 -2.67 -16.96 0.63
N VAL A 140 -3.28 -15.84 0.97
CA VAL A 140 -4.37 -15.76 1.96
C VAL A 140 -5.50 -14.87 1.47
N VAL A 141 -6.70 -15.13 1.98
CA VAL A 141 -7.88 -14.28 1.79
C VAL A 141 -8.18 -13.58 3.11
N LEU A 142 -7.95 -12.27 3.15
CA LEU A 142 -8.20 -11.42 4.31
C LEU A 142 -8.96 -10.17 3.87
N PRO A 143 -9.72 -9.53 4.78
CA PRO A 143 -10.19 -8.18 4.56
C PRO A 143 -9.02 -7.23 4.28
N THR A 144 -9.25 -6.28 3.39
CA THR A 144 -8.23 -5.35 2.92
C THR A 144 -8.61 -3.91 3.25
N LEU A 145 -7.65 -3.16 3.78
CA LEU A 145 -7.70 -1.72 3.89
C LEU A 145 -6.95 -1.09 2.72
N TYR A 146 -7.69 -0.46 1.83
CA TYR A 146 -7.15 0.28 0.70
C TYR A 146 -6.86 1.73 1.07
N LEU A 147 -5.75 2.27 0.60
CA LEU A 147 -5.40 3.68 0.77
C LEU A 147 -5.45 4.39 -0.59
N ALA A 148 -6.29 5.41 -0.69
CA ALA A 148 -6.35 6.35 -1.80
C ALA A 148 -5.89 7.72 -1.32
N GLY A 149 -4.82 8.25 -1.91
CA GLY A 149 -4.30 9.55 -1.51
C GLY A 149 -3.08 10.02 -2.29
N ASP A 150 -2.39 10.99 -1.71
CA ASP A 150 -1.28 11.71 -2.33
C ASP A 150 0.12 11.35 -1.76
N SER A 151 1.09 12.26 -1.91
CA SER A 151 2.47 12.09 -1.42
C SER A 151 2.59 11.84 0.09
N THR A 152 1.61 12.28 0.87
CA THR A 152 1.59 12.08 2.33
C THR A 152 1.09 10.69 2.73
N VAL A 153 0.59 9.91 1.76
CA VAL A 153 0.09 8.53 1.94
C VAL A 153 0.94 7.50 1.19
N THR A 154 1.46 7.84 0.00
CA THR A 154 2.18 6.90 -0.91
C THR A 154 3.43 6.25 -0.33
N ASP A 155 3.80 5.10 -0.86
CA ASP A 155 5.07 4.44 -0.59
C ASP A 155 6.24 5.25 -1.18
N GLN A 156 7.06 5.88 -0.33
CA GLN A 156 8.16 6.73 -0.78
C GLN A 156 9.39 5.88 -1.14
N PRO A 157 9.94 5.98 -2.38
CA PRO A 157 11.00 5.10 -2.84
C PRO A 157 12.37 5.37 -2.18
N ILE A 158 12.60 6.59 -1.68
CA ILE A 158 13.93 7.04 -1.23
C ILE A 158 13.84 7.62 0.19
N ALA A 159 14.72 7.17 1.08
CA ALA A 159 14.87 7.71 2.43
C ALA A 159 15.55 9.11 2.40
N PRO A 160 15.28 10.03 3.34
CA PRO A 160 14.44 9.86 4.54
C PRO A 160 12.94 10.10 4.30
N ASN A 161 12.50 10.30 3.06
CA ASN A 161 11.07 10.51 2.78
C ASN A 161 10.27 9.26 3.17
N ALA A 162 9.14 9.51 3.80
CA ALA A 162 8.17 8.54 4.29
C ALA A 162 6.79 9.19 4.38
N SER A 163 5.77 8.37 4.30
CA SER A 163 4.36 8.74 4.43
C SER A 163 3.71 7.95 5.57
N TRP A 164 2.52 8.35 6.02
CA TRP A 164 1.82 7.58 7.05
C TRP A 164 1.29 6.25 6.49
N GLY A 165 0.86 6.22 5.23
CA GLY A 165 0.33 5.01 4.58
C GLY A 165 1.41 3.93 4.41
N GLN A 166 2.64 4.33 4.10
CA GLN A 166 3.81 3.44 4.06
C GLN A 166 4.11 2.78 5.42
N MET A 167 3.80 3.47 6.52
CA MET A 167 4.07 3.01 7.88
C MET A 167 2.92 2.22 8.49
N LEU A 168 1.71 2.32 7.93
CA LEU A 168 0.50 1.76 8.49
C LEU A 168 0.49 0.21 8.65
N PRO A 169 1.04 -0.60 7.72
CA PRO A 169 0.87 -2.06 7.77
C PRO A 169 1.36 -2.73 9.07
N ARG A 170 2.42 -2.20 9.69
CA ARG A 170 2.99 -2.69 10.96
C ARG A 170 1.99 -2.84 12.11
N PHE A 171 0.89 -2.08 12.08
CA PHE A 171 -0.07 -2.02 13.19
C PHE A 171 -1.12 -3.14 13.14
N PHE A 172 -1.23 -3.87 12.03
CA PHE A 172 -2.28 -4.87 11.81
C PHE A 172 -1.81 -6.33 11.93
N GLY A 173 -0.50 -6.58 11.93
CA GLY A 173 0.05 -7.93 12.02
C GLY A 173 -0.46 -8.85 10.89
N ALA A 174 -0.95 -10.03 11.25
CA ALA A 174 -1.43 -11.06 10.31
C ALA A 174 -2.96 -11.02 10.04
N LYS A 175 -3.66 -9.94 10.43
CA LYS A 175 -5.14 -9.93 10.47
C LYS A 175 -5.82 -9.16 9.33
N LEU A 176 -5.09 -8.24 8.69
CA LEU A 176 -5.63 -7.32 7.70
C LEU A 176 -4.56 -7.05 6.65
N ALA A 177 -4.95 -7.03 5.38
CA ALA A 177 -4.09 -6.57 4.31
C ALA A 177 -4.16 -5.04 4.18
N VAL A 178 -3.04 -4.39 3.87
CA VAL A 178 -3.03 -2.97 3.50
C VAL A 178 -2.60 -2.84 2.04
N ALA A 179 -3.44 -2.25 1.21
CA ALA A 179 -3.19 -2.00 -0.20
C ALA A 179 -3.03 -0.48 -0.42
N ASN A 180 -1.78 0.00 -0.51
CA ASN A 180 -1.51 1.43 -0.66
C ASN A 180 -1.49 1.83 -2.14
N HIS A 181 -2.56 2.45 -2.65
CA HIS A 181 -2.68 2.89 -4.05
C HIS A 181 -2.35 4.37 -4.24
N ALA A 182 -2.05 5.08 -3.15
CA ALA A 182 -1.71 6.49 -3.19
C ALA A 182 -0.47 6.76 -4.05
N GLU A 183 -0.38 7.96 -4.60
CA GLU A 183 0.82 8.38 -5.34
C GLU A 183 1.11 9.87 -5.17
N SER A 184 2.39 10.24 -5.22
CA SER A 184 2.80 11.64 -5.13
C SER A 184 2.14 12.51 -6.21
N GLY A 185 1.65 13.68 -5.80
CA GLY A 185 1.01 14.64 -6.70
C GLY A 185 -0.43 14.30 -7.10
N GLU A 186 -1.02 13.22 -6.58
CA GLU A 186 -2.42 12.90 -6.87
C GLU A 186 -3.40 13.93 -6.32
N THR A 187 -4.46 14.14 -7.08
CA THR A 187 -5.72 14.82 -6.75
C THR A 187 -6.83 13.78 -6.85
N LEU A 188 -8.03 14.08 -6.35
CA LEU A 188 -9.21 13.24 -6.60
C LEU A 188 -9.43 13.00 -8.10
N LYS A 189 -9.23 14.03 -8.93
CA LYS A 189 -9.42 13.95 -10.39
C LYS A 189 -8.34 13.11 -11.06
N SER A 190 -7.07 13.38 -10.80
CA SER A 190 -5.95 12.66 -11.44
C SER A 190 -5.98 11.18 -11.09
N PHE A 191 -6.32 10.83 -9.86
CA PHE A 191 -6.37 9.46 -9.38
C PHE A 191 -7.40 8.61 -10.15
N VAL A 192 -8.50 9.21 -10.58
CA VAL A 192 -9.47 8.58 -11.51
C VAL A 192 -8.90 8.51 -12.92
N THR A 193 -8.42 9.62 -13.48
CA THR A 193 -7.94 9.66 -14.88
C THR A 193 -6.70 8.77 -15.14
N GLU A 194 -5.91 8.52 -14.10
CA GLU A 194 -4.77 7.59 -14.13
C GLU A 194 -5.17 6.13 -13.85
N GLN A 195 -6.47 5.83 -13.73
CA GLN A 195 -7.04 4.51 -13.46
C GLN A 195 -6.66 3.91 -12.10
N ARG A 196 -6.17 4.70 -11.14
CA ARG A 196 -5.82 4.21 -9.80
C ARG A 196 -7.06 3.84 -9.01
N LEU A 197 -8.14 4.63 -9.15
CA LEU A 197 -9.44 4.28 -8.57
C LEU A 197 -9.97 3.00 -9.19
N ASP A 198 -9.95 2.88 -10.52
CA ASP A 198 -10.39 1.67 -11.22
C ASP A 198 -9.59 0.44 -10.76
N LYS A 199 -8.29 0.58 -10.50
CA LYS A 199 -7.44 -0.51 -9.98
C LYS A 199 -7.78 -0.92 -8.55
N LEU A 200 -8.00 0.05 -7.68
CA LEU A 200 -8.44 -0.20 -6.32
C LEU A 200 -9.78 -0.94 -6.35
N LEU A 201 -10.73 -0.40 -7.11
CA LEU A 201 -12.10 -0.89 -7.23
C LEU A 201 -12.23 -2.26 -7.91
N SER A 202 -11.27 -2.70 -8.72
CA SER A 202 -11.29 -4.01 -9.38
C SER A 202 -10.92 -5.17 -8.44
N THR A 203 -10.28 -4.86 -7.30
CA THR A 203 -9.90 -5.87 -6.30
C THR A 203 -10.71 -5.76 -4.99
N LEU A 204 -11.42 -4.65 -4.80
CA LEU A 204 -12.24 -4.35 -3.63
C LEU A 204 -13.42 -5.32 -3.48
N ARG A 205 -13.66 -5.80 -2.26
CA ARG A 205 -14.72 -6.76 -1.91
C ARG A 205 -15.62 -6.21 -0.81
N ALA A 206 -16.78 -6.84 -0.64
CA ALA A 206 -17.66 -6.53 0.48
C ALA A 206 -16.95 -6.83 1.82
N GLY A 207 -17.05 -5.91 2.77
CA GLY A 207 -16.37 -5.98 4.07
C GLY A 207 -14.97 -5.34 4.11
N ASP A 208 -14.44 -4.89 2.96
CA ASP A 208 -13.19 -4.12 2.92
C ASP A 208 -13.40 -2.66 3.35
N TRP A 209 -12.29 -1.94 3.52
CA TRP A 209 -12.28 -0.50 3.83
C TRP A 209 -11.46 0.29 2.82
N VAL A 210 -11.85 1.55 2.59
CA VAL A 210 -11.08 2.48 1.75
C VAL A 210 -10.85 3.78 2.50
N MET A 211 -9.62 4.05 2.91
CA MET A 211 -9.22 5.35 3.43
C MET A 211 -8.93 6.32 2.30
N ILE A 212 -9.61 7.46 2.30
CA ILE A 212 -9.56 8.48 1.24
C ILE A 212 -8.98 9.76 1.85
N GLN A 213 -7.80 10.16 1.37
CA GLN A 213 -7.10 11.35 1.85
C GLN A 213 -6.50 12.17 0.70
N PHE A 214 -7.14 13.29 0.36
CA PHE A 214 -6.71 14.23 -0.68
C PHE A 214 -6.95 15.65 -0.21
N ALA A 215 -6.16 16.61 -0.71
CA ALA A 215 -6.38 18.07 -0.65
C ALA A 215 -5.12 18.83 -1.09
N HIS A 216 -3.92 18.29 -0.77
CA HIS A 216 -2.67 19.02 -0.98
C HIS A 216 -2.43 19.46 -2.42
N ASN A 217 -2.90 18.67 -3.39
CA ASN A 217 -2.78 18.97 -4.81
C ASN A 217 -4.08 19.51 -5.41
N ASP A 218 -5.23 19.13 -4.87
CA ASP A 218 -6.56 19.58 -5.31
C ASP A 218 -6.72 21.10 -5.17
N GLN A 219 -6.03 21.71 -4.21
CA GLN A 219 -6.08 23.16 -3.95
C GLN A 219 -5.31 24.06 -4.93
N LYS A 220 -4.57 23.48 -5.87
CA LYS A 220 -3.67 24.25 -6.74
C LYS A 220 -4.42 24.78 -7.96
N ALA A 221 -5.04 25.95 -7.81
CA ALA A 221 -5.83 26.62 -8.85
C ALA A 221 -5.03 26.88 -10.15
N GLN A 222 -3.71 26.98 -10.08
CA GLN A 222 -2.83 27.10 -11.26
C GLN A 222 -2.82 25.84 -12.16
N TRP A 223 -3.44 24.74 -11.73
CA TRP A 223 -3.60 23.51 -12.53
C TRP A 223 -5.09 23.21 -12.76
N PRO A 224 -5.79 23.96 -13.63
CA PRO A 224 -7.26 23.93 -13.72
C PRO A 224 -7.87 22.55 -14.02
N GLN A 225 -7.14 21.68 -14.73
CA GLN A 225 -7.61 20.33 -15.07
C GLN A 225 -7.79 19.44 -13.84
N THR A 226 -6.96 19.60 -12.82
CA THR A 226 -6.95 18.76 -11.61
C THR A 226 -7.33 19.52 -10.34
N TYR A 227 -7.37 20.85 -10.38
CA TYR A 227 -7.92 21.70 -9.32
C TYR A 227 -9.35 21.30 -8.96
N ALA A 228 -9.67 21.22 -7.67
CA ALA A 228 -11.02 21.00 -7.20
C ALA A 228 -11.33 21.98 -6.06
N ASP A 229 -12.18 22.97 -6.32
CA ASP A 229 -12.70 23.90 -5.33
C ASP A 229 -13.28 23.20 -4.09
N ALA A 230 -12.88 23.65 -2.90
CA ALA A 230 -13.20 23.01 -1.63
C ALA A 230 -14.69 22.98 -1.31
N ALA A 231 -15.44 24.03 -1.67
CA ALA A 231 -16.86 24.14 -1.36
C ALA A 231 -17.73 23.32 -2.31
N THR A 232 -17.29 23.14 -3.56
CA THR A 232 -18.08 22.54 -4.64
C THR A 232 -17.49 21.22 -5.13
N THR A 233 -16.55 21.29 -6.08
CA THR A 233 -16.09 20.14 -6.86
C THR A 233 -15.34 19.11 -6.01
N TYR A 234 -14.59 19.54 -5.00
CA TYR A 234 -13.92 18.62 -4.07
C TYR A 234 -14.94 17.75 -3.32
N ARG A 235 -16.01 18.36 -2.80
CA ARG A 235 -17.09 17.63 -2.11
C ARG A 235 -17.82 16.67 -3.06
N ALA A 236 -18.11 17.11 -4.28
CA ALA A 236 -18.74 16.25 -5.30
C ALA A 236 -17.87 15.02 -5.62
N TRP A 237 -16.56 15.18 -5.76
CA TRP A 237 -15.64 14.06 -5.99
C TRP A 237 -15.54 13.12 -4.78
N LEU A 238 -15.51 13.64 -3.55
CA LEU A 238 -15.57 12.80 -2.35
C LEU A 238 -16.84 11.93 -2.33
N ARG A 239 -18.01 12.50 -2.63
CA ARG A 239 -19.28 11.74 -2.71
C ARG A 239 -19.23 10.66 -3.79
N ALA A 240 -18.62 10.94 -4.95
CA ALA A 240 -18.45 9.93 -5.99
C ALA A 240 -17.59 8.75 -5.52
N TYR A 241 -16.48 9.02 -4.82
CA TYR A 241 -15.63 7.97 -4.23
C TYR A 241 -16.41 7.15 -3.19
N ILE A 242 -17.11 7.82 -2.27
CA ILE A 242 -17.95 7.17 -1.26
C ILE A 242 -18.98 6.24 -1.92
N ALA A 243 -19.67 6.72 -2.95
CA ALA A 243 -20.67 5.95 -3.67
C ALA A 243 -20.06 4.70 -4.34
N GLU A 244 -18.91 4.81 -5.00
CA GLU A 244 -18.25 3.66 -5.62
C GLU A 244 -17.79 2.61 -4.61
N VAL A 245 -17.29 3.04 -3.45
CA VAL A 245 -16.85 2.15 -2.36
C VAL A 245 -18.06 1.42 -1.77
N ARG A 246 -19.13 2.15 -1.43
CA ARG A 246 -20.37 1.58 -0.89
C ARG A 246 -21.06 0.64 -1.86
N ARG A 247 -21.03 0.95 -3.16
CA ARG A 247 -21.59 0.09 -4.22
C ARG A 247 -20.96 -1.31 -4.27
N ARG A 248 -19.73 -1.47 -3.75
CA ARG A 248 -19.02 -2.75 -3.63
C ARG A 248 -19.15 -3.40 -2.25
N GLY A 249 -19.98 -2.85 -1.37
CA GLY A 249 -20.18 -3.34 0.00
C GLY A 249 -18.99 -3.08 0.93
N ALA A 250 -18.10 -2.16 0.55
CA ALA A 250 -16.96 -1.73 1.36
C ALA A 250 -17.28 -0.43 2.12
N THR A 251 -16.48 -0.14 3.14
CA THR A 251 -16.67 1.02 4.02
C THR A 251 -15.69 2.14 3.66
N PRO A 252 -16.15 3.31 3.19
CA PRO A 252 -15.27 4.46 2.99
C PRO A 252 -14.93 5.12 4.34
N ILE A 253 -13.68 5.54 4.49
CA ILE A 253 -13.17 6.28 5.64
C ILE A 253 -12.53 7.56 5.11
N LEU A 254 -13.11 8.71 5.44
CA LEU A 254 -12.52 9.99 5.07
C LEU A 254 -11.43 10.39 6.07
N VAL A 255 -10.25 10.76 5.58
CA VAL A 255 -9.11 11.18 6.39
C VAL A 255 -8.68 12.57 5.94
N THR A 256 -8.74 13.56 6.83
CA THR A 256 -8.29 14.92 6.51
C THR A 256 -6.78 14.94 6.30
N SER A 257 -6.30 15.59 5.24
CA SER A 257 -4.87 15.73 4.97
C SER A 257 -4.12 16.40 6.13
N PRO A 258 -2.88 15.98 6.43
CA PRO A 258 -2.07 16.59 7.48
C PRO A 258 -1.64 18.01 7.08
N ASP A 259 -1.50 18.90 8.05
CA ASP A 259 -0.90 20.21 7.80
C ASP A 259 0.57 20.09 7.43
N ARG A 260 1.06 21.11 6.70
CA ARG A 260 2.50 21.29 6.50
C ARG A 260 3.14 21.66 7.84
N ARG A 261 4.40 21.24 8.01
CA ARG A 261 5.21 21.60 9.18
C ARG A 261 5.77 23.04 9.05
N ASN A 262 4.87 23.99 8.84
CA ASN A 262 5.17 25.41 8.82
C ASN A 262 4.59 26.03 10.08
N PHE A 263 5.35 26.92 10.71
CA PHE A 263 4.93 27.58 11.94
C PHE A 263 5.02 29.09 11.79
N ASP A 264 4.00 29.79 12.28
CA ASP A 264 4.02 31.25 12.36
C ASP A 264 5.01 31.74 13.43
N ALA A 265 5.19 33.05 13.52
CA ALA A 265 6.09 33.66 14.51
C ALA A 265 5.70 33.36 15.97
N ALA A 266 4.46 32.91 16.24
CA ALA A 266 3.97 32.51 17.54
C ALA A 266 4.11 31.00 17.80
N GLY A 267 4.72 30.24 16.88
CA GLY A 267 4.93 28.80 16.98
C GLY A 267 3.68 27.95 16.71
N ARG A 268 2.65 28.53 16.08
CA ARG A 268 1.42 27.81 15.71
C ARG A 268 1.52 27.30 14.28
N ILE A 269 0.88 26.17 14.00
CA ILE A 269 0.83 25.61 12.64
C ILE A 269 0.14 26.60 11.70
N GLU A 270 0.78 26.89 10.58
CA GLU A 270 0.16 27.64 9.49
C GLU A 270 -0.77 26.72 8.69
N SER A 271 -2.07 27.02 8.71
CA SER A 271 -3.04 26.29 7.89
C SER A 271 -2.81 26.62 6.41
N THR A 272 -2.29 25.63 5.68
CA THR A 272 -2.01 25.74 4.23
C THR A 272 -2.97 24.91 3.38
N LEU A 273 -3.95 24.29 4.03
CA LEU A 273 -5.00 23.49 3.39
C LEU A 273 -6.34 24.22 3.33
N GLY A 274 -6.42 25.48 3.81
CA GLY A 274 -7.63 26.30 3.75
C GLY A 274 -8.89 25.56 4.23
N ASP A 275 -9.94 25.61 3.41
CA ASP A 275 -11.25 25.04 3.76
C ASP A 275 -11.37 23.52 3.52
N TYR A 276 -10.35 22.86 2.96
CA TYR A 276 -10.44 21.44 2.57
C TYR A 276 -10.72 20.49 3.75
N PRO A 277 -10.07 20.64 4.93
CA PRO A 277 -10.39 19.78 6.07
C PRO A 277 -11.85 19.92 6.50
N GLU A 278 -12.41 21.14 6.51
CA GLU A 278 -13.80 21.33 6.88
C GLU A 278 -14.75 20.84 5.79
N ALA A 279 -14.43 21.05 4.52
CA ALA A 279 -15.19 20.51 3.40
C ALA A 279 -15.31 18.97 3.49
N MET A 280 -14.23 18.28 3.86
CA MET A 280 -14.26 16.83 4.07
C MET A 280 -15.14 16.46 5.27
N ARG A 281 -15.05 17.18 6.41
CA ARG A 281 -15.91 16.92 7.58
C ARG A 281 -17.38 17.15 7.27
N VAL A 282 -17.71 18.16 6.46
CA VAL A 282 -19.09 18.37 5.99
C VAL A 282 -19.58 17.15 5.22
N VAL A 283 -18.82 16.67 4.23
CA VAL A 283 -19.20 15.47 3.45
C VAL A 283 -19.34 14.26 4.37
N ALA A 284 -18.41 14.05 5.31
CA ALA A 284 -18.49 12.94 6.27
C ALA A 284 -19.81 12.97 7.09
N ARG A 285 -20.23 14.15 7.54
CA ARG A 285 -21.50 14.30 8.30
C ARG A 285 -22.74 14.06 7.44
N GLU A 286 -22.70 14.49 6.18
CA GLU A 286 -23.83 14.37 5.26
C GLU A 286 -24.01 12.93 4.74
N GLU A 287 -22.92 12.19 4.58
CA GLU A 287 -22.94 10.84 3.99
C GLU A 287 -23.13 9.73 5.03
N GLY A 288 -22.98 10.02 6.34
CA GLY A 288 -23.04 9.02 7.43
C GLY A 288 -21.92 8.00 7.40
#